data_AF-A0A662T7I3-F1
#
_entry.id   AF-A0A662T7I3-F1
#
_cell.length_a   1.000
_cell.length_b   1.000
_cell.length_c   1.000
_cell.angle_alpha   90.00
_cell.angle_beta   90.00
_cell.angle_gamma   90.00
#
_symmetry.space_group_name_H-M   'P 1'
#
loop_
_entity.id
_entity.type
_entity.pdbx_description
1 polymer ?
#
loop_
_entity_poly.entity_id
_entity_poly.type
_entity_poly.pdbx_seq_one_letter_code
_entity_poly.pdbx_strand_id
1 'polypeptide(L)'
;MEMEVVVGKVRMSRKEKAERIVEMYEAGYSYKEICEALRVSPKTIAKVLREAEEASERPEIEERLSDFELYLKNLEVRVKRLEERESRVLKLEKDLKRMEQRYEKMKDKLKEVIRAVNNLYGGVSFV
;
A
#
# COMPACT_ATOMS: atom_id res chain seq x y z
N MET A 1 -4.71 39.56 -52.22
CA MET A 1 -3.71 40.32 -51.44
C MET A 1 -2.75 39.30 -50.88
N GLU A 2 -1.57 39.24 -51.50
CA GLU A 2 -0.45 38.42 -51.04
C GLU A 2 0.00 38.94 -49.69
N MET A 3 0.05 38.07 -48.67
CA MET A 3 0.72 38.39 -47.41
C MET A 3 2.21 38.07 -47.58
N GLU A 4 3.00 39.10 -47.87
CA GLU A 4 4.44 39.09 -47.66
C GLU A 4 4.75 38.77 -46.19
N VAL A 5 5.28 37.58 -45.93
CA VAL A 5 5.80 37.22 -44.61
C VAL A 5 7.23 37.72 -44.52
N VAL A 6 7.39 38.91 -43.94
CA VAL A 6 8.70 39.48 -43.61
C VAL A 6 9.35 38.62 -42.52
N VAL A 7 10.34 37.82 -42.92
CA VAL A 7 11.10 36.92 -42.04
C VAL A 7 12.06 37.70 -41.16
N GLY A 8 11.54 38.28 -40.07
CA GLY A 8 12.36 38.65 -38.91
C GLY A 8 12.65 37.39 -38.09
N LYS A 9 13.92 36.96 -37.96
CA LYS A 9 14.33 35.83 -37.12
C LYS A 9 14.05 36.12 -35.64
N VAL A 10 12.83 35.84 -35.18
CA VAL A 10 12.52 35.75 -33.75
C VAL A 10 13.33 34.58 -33.19
N ARG A 11 14.30 34.88 -32.33
CA ARG A 11 15.15 33.86 -31.72
C ARG A 11 14.34 33.17 -30.63
N MET A 12 13.66 32.08 -31.00
CA MET A 12 12.92 31.25 -30.04
C MET A 12 13.80 30.86 -28.86
N SER A 13 13.24 30.94 -27.66
CA SER A 13 13.88 30.47 -26.44
C SER A 13 14.07 28.95 -26.48
N ARG A 14 14.93 28.42 -25.61
CA ARG A 14 15.13 26.97 -25.49
C ARG A 14 13.83 26.25 -25.10
N LYS A 15 12.99 26.90 -24.30
CA LYS A 15 11.72 26.34 -23.83
C LYS A 15 10.68 26.26 -24.96
N GLU A 16 10.48 27.34 -25.70
CA GLU A 16 9.56 27.36 -26.84
C GLU A 16 10.00 26.39 -27.95
N LYS A 17 11.32 26.19 -28.14
CA LYS A 17 11.82 25.16 -29.05
C LYS A 17 11.48 23.75 -28.58
N ALA A 18 11.56 23.47 -27.28
CA ALA A 18 11.23 22.16 -26.74
C ALA A 18 9.73 21.86 -26.89
N GLU A 19 8.88 22.83 -26.57
CA GLU A 19 7.42 22.74 -26.76
C GLU A 19 7.08 22.47 -28.23
N ARG A 20 7.71 23.20 -29.16
CA ARG A 20 7.49 23.00 -30.60
C ARG A 20 7.99 21.65 -31.13
N ILE A 21 9.04 21.08 -30.53
CA ILE A 21 9.52 19.73 -30.86
C ILE A 21 8.47 18.69 -30.49
N VAL A 22 7.89 18.78 -29.28
CA VAL A 22 6.84 17.87 -28.80
C VAL A 22 5.60 17.98 -29.69
N GLU A 23 5.12 19.20 -29.94
CA GLU A 23 3.95 19.44 -30.80
C GLU A 23 4.11 18.86 -32.21
N MET A 24 5.26 19.11 -32.86
CA MET A 24 5.52 18.56 -34.20
C MET A 24 5.64 17.04 -34.18
N TYR A 25 6.24 16.45 -33.15
CA TYR A 25 6.35 15.01 -33.05
C TYR A 25 4.99 14.34 -32.84
N GLU A 26 4.15 14.89 -31.95
CA GLU A 26 2.78 14.41 -31.72
C GLU A 26 1.87 14.58 -32.94
N ALA A 27 2.11 15.63 -33.76
CA ALA A 27 1.44 15.82 -35.04
C ALA A 27 1.92 14.86 -36.15
N GLY A 28 2.89 13.98 -35.87
CA GLY A 28 3.35 12.93 -36.77
C GLY A 28 4.51 13.32 -37.69
N TYR A 29 5.15 14.48 -37.49
CA TYR A 29 6.33 14.87 -38.27
C TYR A 29 7.53 13.98 -37.93
N SER A 30 8.32 13.65 -38.95
CA SER A 30 9.53 12.86 -38.79
C SER A 30 10.66 13.66 -38.12
N TYR A 31 11.62 12.95 -37.51
CA TYR A 31 12.81 13.58 -36.92
C TYR A 31 13.56 14.49 -37.89
N LYS A 32 13.56 14.13 -39.18
CA LYS A 32 14.21 14.91 -40.24
C LYS A 32 13.50 16.25 -40.46
N GLU A 33 12.18 16.22 -40.60
CA GLU A 33 11.36 17.43 -40.80
C GLU A 33 11.45 18.37 -39.59
N ILE A 34 11.49 17.81 -38.37
CA ILE A 34 11.65 18.58 -37.13
C ILE A 34 13.05 19.21 -37.04
N CYS A 35 14.10 18.47 -37.41
CA CYS A 35 15.47 19.00 -37.45
C CYS A 35 15.60 20.17 -38.42
N GLU A 36 15.00 20.06 -39.61
CA GLU A 36 15.02 21.08 -40.66
C GLU A 36 14.22 22.32 -40.25
N ALA A 37 13.01 22.14 -39.70
CA ALA A 37 12.14 23.24 -39.29
C ALA A 37 12.70 24.04 -38.10
N LEU A 38 13.23 23.36 -37.08
CA LEU A 38 13.62 24.00 -35.81
C LEU A 38 15.14 24.23 -35.67
N ARG A 39 15.93 23.74 -36.64
CA ARG A 39 17.40 23.76 -36.64
C ARG A 39 17.97 23.19 -35.35
N VAL A 40 17.51 22.01 -34.98
CA VAL A 40 17.95 21.25 -33.80
C VAL A 40 18.58 19.94 -34.24
N SER A 41 19.45 19.37 -33.40
CA SER A 41 20.02 18.05 -33.69
C SER A 41 19.05 16.93 -33.31
N PRO A 42 19.13 15.75 -33.95
CA PRO A 42 18.33 14.58 -33.56
C PRO A 42 18.50 14.20 -32.08
N LYS A 43 19.71 14.39 -31.53
CA LYS A 43 20.00 14.17 -30.10
C LYS A 43 19.22 15.13 -29.19
N THR A 44 19.01 16.36 -29.64
CA THR A 44 18.20 17.35 -28.90
C THR A 44 16.74 16.93 -28.89
N ILE A 45 16.22 16.47 -30.03
CA ILE A 45 14.84 15.96 -30.14
C ILE A 45 14.65 14.78 -29.19
N ALA A 46 15.50 13.75 -29.28
CA ALA A 46 15.41 12.58 -28.41
C ALA A 46 15.46 12.94 -26.91
N LYS A 47 16.32 13.90 -26.53
CA LYS A 47 16.40 14.38 -25.15
C LYS A 47 15.10 15.06 -24.70
N VAL A 48 14.56 15.96 -25.53
CA VAL A 48 13.33 16.71 -25.22
C VAL A 48 12.13 15.78 -25.11
N LEU A 49 11.98 14.84 -26.04
CA LEU A 49 10.87 13.88 -26.01
C LEU A 49 10.93 12.97 -24.78
N ARG A 50 12.12 12.50 -24.40
CA ARG A 50 12.31 11.73 -23.17
C ARG A 50 11.97 12.55 -21.92
N GLU A 51 12.41 13.80 -21.84
CA GLU A 51 12.08 14.69 -20.73
C GLU A 51 10.57 14.98 -20.65
N ALA A 52 9.88 15.07 -21.79
CA ALA A 52 8.43 15.26 -21.85
C ALA A 52 7.66 14.01 -21.41
N GLU A 53 8.12 12.82 -21.82
CA GLU A 53 7.57 11.52 -21.39
C GLU A 53 7.73 11.32 -19.88
N GLU A 54 8.94 11.53 -19.34
CA GLU A 54 9.22 11.47 -17.91
C GLU A 54 8.38 12.49 -17.11
N ALA A 55 8.14 13.68 -17.66
CA ALA A 55 7.29 14.70 -17.02
C ALA A 55 5.81 14.33 -17.04
N SER A 56 5.35 13.57 -18.04
CA SER A 56 3.99 13.06 -18.15
C SER A 56 3.72 11.90 -17.19
N GLU A 57 4.69 11.01 -16.96
CA GLU A 57 4.54 9.86 -16.05
C GLU A 57 4.64 10.26 -14.57
N ARG A 58 5.37 11.34 -14.26
CA ARG A 58 5.64 11.77 -12.89
C ARG A 58 4.37 12.00 -12.04
N PRO A 59 3.32 12.69 -12.52
CA PRO A 59 2.07 12.86 -11.76
C PRO A 59 1.36 11.54 -11.44
N GLU A 60 1.31 10.60 -12.39
CA GLU A 60 0.68 9.28 -12.19
C GLU A 60 1.44 8.47 -11.13
N ILE A 61 2.78 8.50 -11.17
CA ILE A 61 3.62 7.86 -10.16
C ILE A 61 3.37 8.47 -8.77
N GLU A 62 3.25 9.80 -8.69
CA GLU A 62 3.03 10.52 -7.43
C GLU A 62 1.64 10.24 -6.83
N GLU A 63 0.60 10.16 -7.66
CA GLU A 63 -0.75 9.74 -7.25
C GLU A 63 -0.73 8.30 -6.69
N ARG A 64 -0.11 7.37 -7.43
CA ARG A 64 0.01 5.97 -6.98
C ARG A 64 0.79 5.84 -5.68
N LEU A 65 1.87 6.61 -5.51
CA LEU A 65 2.63 6.65 -4.25
C LEU A 65 1.77 7.15 -3.10
N SER A 66 0.98 8.21 -3.32
CA SER A 66 0.06 8.76 -2.33
C SER A 66 -0.98 7.73 -1.87
N ASP A 67 -1.53 6.95 -2.81
CA ASP A 67 -2.46 5.86 -2.51
C ASP A 67 -1.79 4.74 -1.69
N PHE A 68 -0.55 4.38 -2.05
CA PHE A 68 0.22 3.40 -1.29
C PHE A 68 0.52 3.88 0.14
N GLU A 69 0.88 5.15 0.31
CA GLU A 69 1.11 5.74 1.63
C GLU A 69 -0.17 5.67 2.50
N LEU A 70 -1.33 6.01 1.93
CA LEU A 70 -2.61 5.90 2.61
C LEU A 70 -2.93 4.44 3.01
N TYR A 71 -2.65 3.50 2.11
CA TYR A 71 -2.85 2.07 2.36
C TYR A 71 -1.94 1.57 3.50
N LEU A 72 -0.65 1.93 3.47
CA LEU A 72 0.32 1.58 4.52
C LEU A 72 -0.10 2.13 5.88
N LYS A 73 -0.53 3.39 5.95
CA LYS A 73 -1.02 4.00 7.19
C LYS A 73 -2.23 3.26 7.75
N ASN A 74 -3.14 2.80 6.91
CA ASN A 74 -4.28 1.98 7.34
C ASN A 74 -3.84 0.60 7.84
N LEU A 75 -2.85 -0.01 7.21
CA LEU A 75 -2.27 -1.28 7.66
C LEU A 75 -1.62 -1.14 9.04
N GLU A 76 -0.87 -0.07 9.30
CA GLU A 76 -0.26 0.18 10.61
C GLU A 76 -1.30 0.19 11.74
N VAL A 77 -2.44 0.86 11.52
CA VAL A 77 -3.55 0.89 12.51
C VAL A 77 -4.16 -0.50 12.70
N ARG A 78 -4.23 -1.31 11.63
CA ARG A 78 -4.72 -2.70 11.73
C ARG A 78 -3.76 -3.59 12.52
N VAL A 79 -2.46 -3.45 12.29
CA VAL A 79 -1.42 -4.19 13.02
C VAL A 79 -1.47 -3.88 14.51
N LYS A 80 -1.53 -2.60 14.90
CA LYS A 80 -1.66 -2.21 16.31
C LYS A 80 -2.87 -2.85 17.00
N ARG A 81 -4.02 -2.88 16.32
CA ARG A 81 -5.23 -3.54 16.84
C ARG A 81 -5.07 -5.06 16.97
N LEU A 82 -4.26 -5.69 16.13
CA LEU A 82 -3.97 -7.12 16.24
C LEU A 82 -3.05 -7.40 17.44
N GLU A 83 -2.02 -6.59 17.66
CA GLU A 83 -1.12 -6.70 18.81
C GLU A 83 -1.87 -6.56 20.15
N GLU A 84 -2.82 -5.62 20.23
CA GLU A 84 -3.70 -5.47 21.39
C GLU A 84 -4.59 -6.71 21.61
N ARG A 85 -5.14 -7.27 20.52
CA ARG A 85 -5.96 -8.49 20.59
C ARG A 85 -5.14 -9.69 21.02
N GLU A 86 -3.94 -9.85 20.51
CA GLU A 86 -3.00 -10.91 20.88
C GLU A 86 -2.68 -10.85 22.39
N SER A 87 -2.39 -9.65 22.89
CA SER A 87 -2.16 -9.43 24.33
C SER A 87 -3.36 -9.84 25.19
N ARG A 88 -4.59 -9.57 24.72
CA ARG A 88 -5.83 -9.99 25.40
C ARG A 88 -6.01 -11.51 25.37
N VAL A 89 -5.73 -12.16 24.25
CA VAL A 89 -5.79 -13.62 24.12
C VAL A 89 -4.82 -14.29 25.09
N LEU A 90 -3.58 -13.81 25.16
CA LEU A 90 -2.57 -14.33 26.09
C LEU A 90 -3.03 -14.27 27.56
N LYS A 91 -3.75 -13.20 27.94
CA LYS A 91 -4.33 -13.08 29.28
C LYS A 91 -5.44 -14.10 29.52
N LEU A 92 -6.35 -14.25 28.55
CA LEU A 92 -7.43 -15.23 28.62
C LEU A 92 -6.92 -16.67 28.72
N GLU A 93 -5.88 -17.02 27.97
CA GLU A 93 -5.24 -18.34 28.03
C GLU A 93 -4.69 -18.64 29.44
N LYS A 94 -4.04 -17.66 30.06
CA LYS A 94 -3.55 -17.79 31.45
C LYS A 94 -4.69 -17.98 32.43
N ASP A 95 -5.78 -17.24 32.28
CA ASP A 95 -6.94 -17.34 33.15
C ASP A 95 -7.68 -18.68 32.98
N LEU A 96 -7.79 -19.17 31.75
CA LEU A 96 -8.35 -20.48 31.44
C LEU A 96 -7.54 -21.60 32.11
N LYS A 97 -6.21 -21.56 31.98
CA LYS A 97 -5.33 -22.54 32.63
C LYS A 97 -5.51 -22.57 34.15
N ARG A 98 -5.71 -21.41 34.80
CA ARG A 98 -6.01 -21.34 36.25
C ARG A 98 -7.39 -21.91 36.58
N MET A 99 -8.39 -21.71 35.71
CA MET A 99 -9.71 -22.31 35.87
C MET A 99 -9.66 -23.83 35.77
N GLU A 100 -8.95 -24.38 34.79
CA GLU A 100 -8.77 -25.83 34.61
C GLU A 100 -8.14 -26.47 35.84
N GLN A 101 -7.08 -25.87 36.39
CA GLN A 101 -6.44 -26.35 37.62
C GLN A 101 -7.40 -26.34 38.82
N ARG A 102 -8.26 -25.33 38.93
CA ARG A 102 -9.28 -25.26 40.00
C ARG A 102 -10.34 -26.33 39.81
N TYR A 103 -10.77 -26.57 38.58
CA TYR A 103 -11.75 -27.60 38.24
C TYR A 103 -11.25 -28.99 38.60
N GLU A 104 -10.01 -29.36 38.23
CA GLU A 104 -9.45 -30.66 38.58
C GLU A 104 -9.32 -30.85 40.10
N LYS A 105 -8.87 -29.83 40.85
CA LYS A 105 -8.87 -29.88 42.32
C LYS A 105 -10.26 -30.10 42.91
N MET A 106 -11.29 -29.44 42.35
CA MET A 106 -12.66 -29.57 42.83
C MET A 106 -13.22 -30.96 42.53
N LYS A 107 -12.94 -31.49 41.34
CA LYS A 107 -13.29 -32.85 40.91
C LYS A 107 -12.66 -33.91 41.82
N ASP A 108 -11.41 -33.73 42.23
CA ASP A 108 -10.76 -34.66 43.16
C ASP A 108 -11.38 -34.62 44.56
N LYS A 109 -11.67 -33.43 45.09
CA LYS A 109 -12.43 -33.28 46.34
C LYS A 109 -13.81 -33.94 46.25
N LEU A 110 -14.50 -33.79 45.13
CA LEU A 110 -15.80 -34.44 44.93
C LEU A 110 -15.68 -35.97 44.96
N LYS A 111 -14.64 -36.55 44.34
CA LYS A 111 -14.37 -38.00 44.44
C LYS A 111 -14.14 -38.44 45.88
N GLU A 112 -13.45 -37.64 46.68
CA GLU A 112 -13.23 -37.94 48.11
C GLU A 112 -14.54 -37.91 48.90
N VAL A 113 -15.39 -36.90 48.67
CA VAL A 113 -16.71 -36.82 49.29
C VAL A 113 -17.58 -38.01 48.90
N ILE A 114 -17.62 -38.38 47.61
CA ILE A 114 -18.36 -39.57 47.14
C ILE A 114 -17.86 -40.83 47.85
N ARG A 115 -16.55 -41.02 47.97
CA ARG A 115 -15.97 -42.15 48.72
C ARG A 115 -16.41 -42.15 50.18
N ALA A 116 -16.38 -40.99 50.85
CA ALA A 116 -16.80 -40.88 52.25
C ALA A 116 -18.29 -41.21 52.43
N VAL A 117 -19.15 -40.70 51.56
CA VAL A 117 -20.60 -41.00 51.57
C VAL A 117 -20.85 -42.49 51.34
N ASN A 118 -20.21 -43.08 50.33
CA ASN A 118 -20.33 -44.52 50.05
C ASN A 118 -19.87 -45.38 51.24
N ASN A 119 -18.84 -44.98 51.97
CA ASN A 119 -18.40 -45.70 53.17
C ASN A 119 -19.40 -45.57 54.33
N LEU A 120 -20.08 -44.43 54.46
CA LEU A 120 -21.08 -44.20 55.52
C LEU A 120 -22.39 -44.94 55.26
N TYR A 121 -22.85 -44.97 54.01
CA TYR A 121 -24.15 -45.52 53.64
C TYR A 121 -24.08 -46.89 52.96
N GLY A 122 -22.91 -47.33 52.49
CA GLY A 122 -22.71 -48.64 51.83
C GLY A 122 -22.80 -49.84 52.78
N GLY A 123 -22.86 -49.61 54.10
CA GLY A 123 -23.18 -50.63 55.11
C GLY A 123 -24.65 -50.66 55.53
N VAL A 124 -25.49 -49.76 55.01
CA VAL A 124 -26.92 -49.72 55.34
C VAL A 124 -27.70 -50.53 54.30
N SER A 125 -27.75 -51.84 54.51
CA SER A 125 -28.82 -52.67 53.97
C SER A 125 -30.10 -52.23 54.66
N PHE A 126 -30.96 -51.47 53.96
CA PHE A 126 -32.35 -51.31 54.40
C PHE A 126 -33.00 -52.70 54.30
N VAL A 127 -33.17 -53.35 55.45
CA VAL A 127 -34.03 -54.52 55.65
C VAL A 127 -35.46 -54.02 55.84
#